data_AF-A0AA40EPD4-F1
#
_entry.id   AF-A0AA40EPD4-F1
#
_cell.length_a   1.000
_cell.length_b   1.000
_cell.length_c   1.000
_cell.angle_alpha   90.00
_cell.angle_beta   90.00
_cell.angle_gamma   90.00
#
_symmetry.space_group_name_H-M   'P 1'
#
loop_
_entity.id
_entity.type
_entity.pdbx_description
1 polymer ?
#
loop_
_entity_poly.entity_id
_entity_poly.type
_entity_poly.pdbx_seq_one_letter_code
_entity_poly.pdbx_strand_id
1 'polypeptide(L)'
;MKLTHLLTALPLAAAWSLRLYDKELYIDEIHSRQGTLSQPCKNLGNNVNKAQSMHWDYTNGFTKCRIRLYNSGDCSGDPLGDSNYAPWNLPNFSSAAKNKVDSYKIDCH
;
A
#
# COMPACT_ATOMS: atom_id res chain seq x y z
N MET A 1 10.37 4.82 -47.96
CA MET A 1 9.40 5.18 -46.90
C MET A 1 9.71 4.33 -45.68
N LYS A 2 10.29 4.90 -44.61
CA LYS A 2 10.58 4.15 -43.37
C LYS A 2 9.34 4.22 -42.48
N LEU A 3 8.69 3.08 -42.27
CA LEU A 3 7.57 2.93 -41.36
C LEU A 3 8.13 2.79 -39.94
N THR A 4 8.17 3.90 -39.19
CA THR A 4 8.59 3.89 -37.79
C THR A 4 7.47 3.25 -36.96
N HIS A 5 7.68 2.02 -36.50
CA HIS A 5 6.78 1.36 -35.56
C HIS A 5 6.90 2.03 -34.19
N LEU A 6 5.93 2.87 -33.84
CA LEU A 6 5.69 3.31 -32.47
C LEU A 6 5.21 2.10 -31.67
N LEU A 7 6.11 1.46 -30.91
CA LEU A 7 5.72 0.55 -29.84
C LEU A 7 5.00 1.37 -28.77
N THR A 8 3.69 1.28 -28.72
CA THR A 8 2.91 1.78 -27.59
C THR A 8 3.14 0.85 -26.41
N ALA A 9 4.01 1.26 -25.48
CA ALA A 9 4.09 0.62 -24.18
C ALA A 9 2.77 0.91 -23.44
N LEU A 10 1.85 -0.06 -23.46
CA LEU A 10 0.65 0.01 -22.63
C LEU A 10 1.11 0.09 -21.16
N PRO A 11 0.71 1.13 -20.41
CA PRO A 11 1.03 1.19 -18.99
C PRO A 11 0.41 -0.05 -18.34
N LEU A 12 1.25 -0.90 -17.76
CA LEU A 12 0.78 -2.01 -16.93
C LEU A 12 -0.08 -1.41 -15.83
N ALA A 13 -1.39 -1.65 -15.91
CA ALA A 13 -2.32 -1.17 -14.89
C ALA A 13 -1.85 -1.67 -13.52
N ALA A 14 -1.78 -0.78 -12.53
CA ALA A 14 -1.35 -1.15 -11.19
C ALA A 14 -2.29 -2.25 -10.64
N ALA A 15 -1.70 -3.34 -10.16
CA ALA A 15 -2.46 -4.39 -9.48
C ALA A 15 -2.87 -3.92 -8.08
N TRP A 16 -2.08 -3.05 -7.45
CA TRP A 16 -2.36 -2.49 -6.13
C TRP A 16 -1.89 -1.04 -6.00
N SER A 17 -2.52 -0.31 -5.08
CA SER A 17 -2.22 1.05 -4.68
C SER A 17 -2.36 1.19 -3.16
N LEU A 18 -1.34 1.77 -2.53
CA LEU A 18 -1.30 2.13 -1.12
C LEU A 18 -1.12 3.63 -0.99
N ARG A 19 -1.97 4.29 -0.22
CA ARG A 19 -1.76 5.67 0.26
C ARG A 19 -1.97 5.71 1.77
N LEU A 20 -1.03 6.29 2.50
CA LEU A 20 -1.09 6.54 3.93
C LEU A 20 -1.12 8.04 4.20
N TYR A 21 -1.90 8.44 5.19
CA TYR A 21 -2.16 9.83 5.53
C TYR A 21 -1.83 10.09 7.00
N ASP A 22 -1.23 11.24 7.29
CA ASP A 22 -0.88 11.66 8.66
C ASP A 22 -2.14 11.99 9.48
N LYS A 23 -3.26 12.30 8.82
CA LYS A 23 -4.51 12.65 9.48
C LYS A 23 -5.64 11.73 9.05
N GLU A 24 -6.60 11.64 9.96
CA GLU A 24 -7.92 11.06 9.71
C GLU A 24 -8.58 11.66 8.47
N LEU A 25 -9.52 10.91 7.90
CA LEU A 25 -10.30 11.28 6.72
C LEU A 25 -9.45 11.56 5.47
N TYR A 26 -8.26 10.95 5.38
CA TYR A 26 -7.37 10.98 4.21
C TYR A 26 -6.74 12.35 3.96
N ILE A 27 -6.37 13.05 5.03
CA ILE A 27 -5.75 14.38 4.97
C ILE A 27 -4.23 14.24 5.16
N ASP A 28 -3.46 14.98 4.37
CA ASP A 28 -1.99 15.02 4.38
C ASP A 28 -1.35 13.66 4.06
N GLU A 29 -1.24 13.34 2.77
CA GLU A 29 -0.56 12.13 2.28
C GLU A 29 0.93 12.15 2.67
N ILE A 30 1.39 11.09 3.33
CA ILE A 30 2.78 10.92 3.77
C ILE A 30 3.49 9.79 3.03
N HIS A 31 2.74 8.88 2.41
CA HIS A 31 3.32 7.76 1.68
C HIS A 31 2.36 7.27 0.61
N SER A 32 2.84 7.15 -0.62
CA SER A 32 2.06 6.64 -1.74
C SER A 32 2.90 5.73 -2.62
N ARG A 33 2.36 4.55 -2.92
CA ARG A 33 3.01 3.57 -3.79
C ARG A 33 1.98 2.76 -4.56
N GLN A 34 2.39 2.32 -5.74
CA GLN A 34 1.64 1.41 -6.59
C GLN A 34 2.56 0.32 -7.10
N GLY A 35 1.98 -0.80 -7.53
CA GLY A 35 2.74 -1.87 -8.16
C GLY A 35 1.86 -2.97 -8.73
N THR A 36 2.52 -3.92 -9.38
CA THR A 36 1.86 -5.03 -10.11
C THR A 36 2.13 -6.39 -9.49
N LEU A 37 3.12 -6.51 -8.61
CA LEU A 37 3.59 -7.76 -8.02
C LEU A 37 3.75 -7.63 -6.50
N SER A 38 3.95 -8.77 -5.82
CA SER A 38 4.37 -8.84 -4.42
C SER A 38 5.58 -7.96 -4.17
N GLN A 39 5.68 -7.40 -2.96
CA GLN A 39 6.83 -6.62 -2.54
C GLN A 39 7.41 -7.20 -1.25
N PRO A 40 8.74 -7.18 -1.08
CA PRO A 40 9.33 -7.46 0.22
C PRO A 40 8.85 -6.43 1.25
N CYS A 41 9.16 -6.68 2.52
CA CYS A 41 8.84 -5.73 3.57
C CYS A 41 9.41 -4.33 3.25
N LYS A 42 8.66 -3.30 3.61
CA LYS A 42 9.05 -1.90 3.42
C LYS A 42 8.85 -1.11 4.70
N ASN A 43 9.94 -0.50 5.18
CA ASN A 43 9.91 0.48 6.27
C ASN A 43 9.46 1.86 5.74
N LEU A 44 8.71 2.60 6.56
CA LEU A 44 8.22 3.94 6.25
C LEU A 44 9.27 5.04 6.47
N GLY A 45 10.40 4.73 7.13
CA GLY A 45 11.51 5.68 7.34
C GLY A 45 11.06 6.90 8.13
N ASN A 46 11.20 8.11 7.58
CA ASN A 46 10.81 9.35 8.27
C ASN A 46 9.28 9.48 8.53
N ASN A 47 8.48 8.54 8.04
CA ASN A 47 7.03 8.52 8.19
C ASN A 47 6.49 7.43 9.13
N VAL A 48 7.37 6.76 9.88
CA VAL A 48 6.96 5.82 10.94
C VAL A 48 6.07 6.51 11.97
N ASN A 49 5.09 5.77 12.50
CA ASN A 49 4.21 6.21 13.59
C ASN A 49 3.40 7.50 13.31
N LYS A 50 3.21 7.84 12.03
CA LYS A 50 2.41 9.01 11.62
C LYS A 50 1.05 8.64 11.04
N ALA A 51 0.92 7.48 10.40
CA ALA A 51 -0.28 7.13 9.67
C ALA A 51 -1.53 7.03 10.59
N GLN A 52 -2.60 7.72 10.19
CA GLN A 52 -3.90 7.74 10.87
C GLN A 52 -5.06 7.30 9.96
N SER A 53 -4.88 7.30 8.64
CA SER A 53 -5.84 6.77 7.68
C SER A 53 -5.13 6.19 6.45
N MET A 54 -5.86 5.41 5.64
CA MET A 54 -5.26 4.68 4.50
C MET A 54 -6.24 4.38 3.38
N HIS A 55 -5.74 4.45 2.16
CA HIS A 55 -6.32 3.74 1.03
C HIS A 55 -5.47 2.51 0.67
N TRP A 56 -6.12 1.35 0.63
CA TRP A 56 -5.59 0.14 0.01
C TRP A 56 -6.57 -0.32 -1.06
N ASP A 57 -6.18 -0.13 -2.31
CA ASP A 57 -6.95 -0.55 -3.47
C ASP A 57 -6.14 -1.62 -4.22
N TYR A 58 -6.81 -2.66 -4.71
CA TYR A 58 -6.19 -3.60 -5.64
C TYR A 58 -7.21 -4.03 -6.70
N THR A 59 -6.72 -4.44 -7.88
CA THR A 59 -7.54 -4.75 -9.06
C THR A 59 -7.95 -6.22 -9.08
N ASN A 60 -9.24 -6.50 -9.03
CA ASN A 60 -9.84 -7.85 -8.95
C ASN A 60 -9.73 -8.73 -10.22
N GLY A 61 -8.85 -8.42 -11.18
CA GLY A 61 -8.83 -9.08 -12.49
C GLY A 61 -7.86 -10.26 -12.61
N PHE A 62 -6.57 -10.00 -12.40
CA PHE A 62 -5.49 -10.96 -12.70
C PHE A 62 -4.57 -11.27 -11.53
N THR A 63 -4.62 -10.45 -10.47
CA THR A 63 -3.73 -10.60 -9.31
C THR A 63 -4.46 -10.12 -8.08
N LYS A 64 -4.57 -10.97 -7.06
CA LYS A 64 -5.12 -10.61 -5.76
C LYS A 64 -3.99 -10.21 -4.85
N CYS A 65 -4.02 -8.99 -4.35
CA CYS A 65 -3.00 -8.47 -3.46
C CYS A 65 -3.59 -8.18 -2.08
N ARG A 66 -2.83 -8.51 -1.04
CA ARG A 66 -3.08 -8.04 0.32
C ARG A 66 -1.96 -7.13 0.79
N ILE A 67 -2.28 -6.26 1.74
CA ILE A 67 -1.31 -5.54 2.55
C ILE A 67 -1.44 -5.97 4.00
N ARG A 68 -0.30 -6.14 4.67
CA ARG A 68 -0.23 -6.26 6.14
C ARG A 68 0.62 -5.14 6.71
N LEU A 69 0.11 -4.47 7.73
CA LEU A 69 0.78 -3.38 8.45
C LEU A 69 1.38 -3.91 9.75
N TYR A 70 2.54 -3.40 10.17
CA TYR A 70 3.25 -3.83 11.37
C TYR A 70 3.68 -2.64 12.22
N ASN A 71 3.78 -2.86 13.54
CA ASN A 71 4.16 -1.84 14.52
C ASN A 71 5.67 -1.66 14.73
N SER A 72 6.49 -2.40 13.98
CA SER A 72 7.94 -2.34 14.04
C SER A 72 8.53 -2.46 12.65
N GLY A 73 9.80 -2.07 12.52
CA GLY A 73 10.56 -2.15 11.28
C GLY A 73 10.72 -3.58 10.78
N ASP A 74 11.06 -3.70 9.50
CA ASP A 74 11.38 -4.95 8.80
C ASP A 74 10.30 -6.04 8.94
N CYS A 75 9.05 -5.63 9.22
CA CYS A 75 7.90 -6.49 9.41
C CYS A 75 8.11 -7.54 10.51
N SER A 76 8.95 -7.25 11.51
CA SER A 76 9.26 -8.16 12.62
C SER A 76 8.35 -7.98 13.83
N GLY A 77 7.54 -6.90 13.86
CA GLY A 77 6.64 -6.57 14.95
C GLY A 77 5.28 -7.27 14.87
N ASP A 78 4.39 -6.87 15.77
CA ASP A 78 3.01 -7.35 15.77
C ASP A 78 2.24 -6.78 14.57
N PRO A 79 1.37 -7.59 13.94
CA PRO A 79 0.50 -7.12 12.87
C PRO A 79 -0.56 -6.17 13.43
N LEU A 80 -0.67 -4.99 12.82
CA LEU A 80 -1.69 -3.99 13.13
C LEU A 80 -2.98 -4.19 12.33
N GLY A 81 -2.89 -4.90 11.21
CA GLY A 81 -4.03 -5.33 10.41
C GLY A 81 -3.62 -5.88 9.05
N ASP A 82 -4.56 -6.57 8.41
CA ASP A 82 -4.40 -7.28 7.15
C ASP A 82 -5.64 -7.02 6.29
N SER A 83 -5.44 -6.65 5.02
CA SER A 83 -6.57 -6.41 4.11
C SER A 83 -7.29 -7.69 3.66
N ASN A 84 -6.73 -8.87 3.96
CA ASN A 84 -7.30 -10.19 3.63
C ASN A 84 -7.67 -10.34 2.15
N TYR A 85 -6.85 -9.75 1.26
CA TYR A 85 -7.12 -9.70 -0.18
C TYR A 85 -8.47 -9.06 -0.50
N ALA A 86 -8.82 -7.98 0.19
CA ALA A 86 -9.96 -7.10 -0.10
C ALA A 86 -9.48 -5.64 -0.18
N PRO A 87 -10.16 -4.75 -0.95
CA PRO A 87 -9.96 -3.32 -0.81
C PRO A 87 -10.19 -2.92 0.63
N TRP A 88 -9.32 -2.08 1.17
CA TRP A 88 -9.32 -1.75 2.59
C TRP A 88 -9.03 -0.26 2.81
N ASN A 89 -10.11 0.50 2.71
CA ASN A 89 -10.10 1.95 2.84
C ASN A 89 -10.53 2.32 4.26
N LEU A 90 -9.58 2.84 5.02
CA LEU A 90 -9.75 3.18 6.43
C LEU A 90 -9.74 4.70 6.57
N PRO A 91 -10.91 5.35 6.77
CA PRO A 91 -10.94 6.78 7.03
C PRO A 91 -10.30 7.12 8.38
N ASN A 92 -10.35 6.18 9.33
CA ASN A 92 -9.70 6.29 10.63
C ASN A 92 -9.11 4.94 11.00
N PHE A 93 -7.86 4.91 11.43
CA PHE A 93 -7.27 3.74 12.08
C PHE A 93 -7.90 3.50 13.44
N SER A 94 -7.94 2.23 13.85
CA SER A 94 -8.30 1.88 15.23
C SER A 94 -7.29 2.49 16.21
N SER A 95 -7.69 2.65 17.47
CA SER A 95 -6.77 3.09 18.54
C SER A 95 -5.54 2.18 18.70
N ALA A 96 -5.64 0.93 18.28
CA ALA A 96 -4.54 -0.02 18.27
C ALA A 96 -3.51 0.26 17.16
N ALA A 97 -3.90 0.84 16.03
CA ALA A 97 -3.04 1.05 14.86
C ALA A 97 -2.67 2.51 14.58
N LYS A 98 -3.48 3.46 15.04
CA LYS A 98 -3.26 4.90 14.88
C LYS A 98 -1.88 5.31 15.42
N ASN A 99 -1.10 6.02 14.60
CA ASN A 99 0.25 6.49 14.94
C ASN A 99 1.23 5.39 15.37
N LYS A 100 1.04 4.16 14.86
CA LYS A 100 1.88 3.01 15.22
C LYS A 100 2.44 2.24 14.03
N VAL A 101 2.03 2.56 12.80
CA VAL A 101 2.52 1.84 11.62
C VAL A 101 3.96 2.23 11.34
N ASP A 102 4.84 1.23 11.27
CA ASP A 102 6.27 1.41 10.98
C ASP A 102 6.63 0.82 9.61
N SER A 103 6.15 -0.41 9.36
CA SER A 103 6.44 -1.13 8.13
C SER A 103 5.22 -1.86 7.59
N TYR A 104 5.30 -2.29 6.34
CA TYR A 104 4.25 -3.07 5.69
C TYR A 104 4.82 -4.08 4.69
N LYS A 105 4.03 -5.11 4.40
CA LYS A 105 4.33 -6.13 3.40
C LYS A 105 3.17 -6.27 2.42
N ILE A 106 3.47 -6.48 1.15
CA ILE A 106 2.48 -6.74 0.09
C ILE A 106 2.71 -8.13 -0.47
N ASP A 107 1.70 -9.00 -0.36
CA ASP A 107 1.70 -10.32 -0.97
C ASP A 107 0.63 -10.37 -2.06
N CYS A 108 1.00 -10.77 -3.27
CA CYS A 108 0.15 -10.91 -4.44
C CYS A 108 0.20 -12.35 -5.00
N HIS A 109 -0.94 -12.87 -5.48
CA HIS A 109 -1.07 -14.18 -6.11
C HIS A 109 -2.08 -14.18 -7.26
#